data_AF-A0A352KBE9-F1
#
_entry.id   AF-A0A352KBE9-F1
#
_cell.length_a   1.000
_cell.length_b   1.000
_cell.length_c   1.000
_cell.angle_alpha   90.00
_cell.angle_beta   90.00
_cell.angle_gamma   90.00
#
_symmetry.space_group_name_H-M   'P 1'
#
loop_
_entity.id
_entity.type
_entity.pdbx_description
1 polymer ?
#
loop_
_entity_poly.entity_id
_entity_poly.type
_entity_poly.pdbx_seq_one_letter_code
_entity_poly.pdbx_strand_id
1 'polypeptide(L)' 'ILVNNAGGGVIKPFLEQTPETLRITLDRNLWTTLWCTRAAIPEMQKRKYG' A
#
# COMPACT_ATOMS: atom_id res chain seq x y z
N ILE A 1 -2.75 17.02 -0.05
CA ILE A 1 -3.42 15.89 0.63
C ILE A 1 -3.43 14.68 -0.28
N LEU A 2 -2.64 13.65 0.05
CA LEU A 2 -2.73 12.32 -0.56
C LEU A 2 -3.55 11.42 0.37
N VAL A 3 -4.47 10.64 -0.19
CA VAL A 3 -5.23 9.63 0.56
C VAL A 3 -4.91 8.25 0.01
N ASN A 4 -4.14 7.46 0.76
CA ASN A 4 -3.89 6.06 0.44
C ASN A 4 -5.05 5.21 0.98
N ASN A 5 -6.00 4.85 0.12
CA ASN A 5 -7.19 4.07 0.48
C ASN A 5 -7.36 2.80 -0.38
N ALA A 6 -6.35 2.43 -1.16
CA ALA A 6 -6.36 1.16 -1.87
C ALA A 6 -6.08 0.03 -0.87
N GLY A 7 -6.96 -0.96 -0.81
CA GLY A 7 -6.75 -2.12 0.04
C GLY A 7 -7.62 -3.30 -0.33
N GLY A 8 -7.15 -4.49 0.03
CA GLY A 8 -7.80 -5.76 -0.27
C GLY A 8 -6.86 -6.94 -0.12
N GLY A 9 -7.42 -8.14 0.04
CA GLY A 9 -6.64 -9.34 0.29
C GLY A 9 -7.28 -10.60 -0.27
N VAL A 10 -6.67 -11.73 0.03
CA VAL A 10 -7.24 -13.05 -0.22
C VAL A 10 -7.92 -13.53 1.07
N ILE A 11 -9.24 -13.67 1.05
CA ILE A 11 -10.02 -14.05 2.23
C ILE A 11 -9.96 -15.58 2.40
N LYS A 12 -9.12 -16.03 3.35
CA LYS A 12 -9.00 -17.43 3.78
C LYS A 12 -8.62 -17.51 5.26
N PRO A 13 -8.96 -18.59 5.97
CA PRO A 13 -8.39 -18.89 7.28
C PRO A 13 -6.86 -18.81 7.25
N PHE A 14 -6.25 -18.36 8.35
CA PHE A 14 -4.81 -18.08 8.38
C PHE A 14 -3.94 -19.29 8.01
N LEU A 15 -4.31 -20.49 8.47
CA LEU A 15 -3.57 -21.72 8.17
C LEU A 15 -3.70 -22.19 6.71
N GLU A 16 -4.64 -21.62 5.95
CA GLU A 16 -4.85 -21.92 4.53
C GLU A 16 -4.20 -20.87 3.61
N GLN A 17 -3.55 -19.86 4.18
CA GLN A 17 -2.79 -18.87 3.42
C GLN A 17 -1.50 -19.52 2.90
N THR A 18 -1.13 -19.17 1.68
CA THR A 18 0.17 -19.49 1.08
C THR A 18 1.06 -18.24 1.06
N PRO A 19 2.39 -18.39 0.91
CA PRO A 19 3.29 -17.25 0.73
C PRO A 19 2.84 -16.28 -0.38
N GLU A 20 2.26 -16.80 -1.46
CA GLU A 20 1.75 -16.03 -2.59
C GLU A 20 0.54 -15.18 -2.16
N THR A 21 -0.41 -15.75 -1.42
CA THR A 21 -1.60 -15.01 -0.93
C THR A 21 -1.23 -13.91 0.07
N LEU A 22 -0.22 -14.16 0.91
CA LEU A 22 0.34 -13.15 1.80
C LEU A 22 1.03 -12.04 1.00
N ARG A 23 1.83 -12.40 -0.01
CA ARG A 23 2.49 -11.43 -0.89
C ARG A 23 1.48 -10.57 -1.64
N ILE A 24 0.41 -11.15 -2.20
CA ILE A 24 -0.68 -10.39 -2.84
C ILE A 24 -1.27 -9.35 -1.88
N THR A 25 -1.42 -9.69 -0.60
CA THR A 25 -1.88 -8.76 0.42
C THR A 25 -0.87 -7.62 0.62
N LEU A 26 0.43 -7.92 0.71
CA LEU A 26 1.44 -6.86 0.81
C LEU A 26 1.49 -5.97 -0.43
N ASP A 27 1.43 -6.57 -1.62
CA ASP A 27 1.46 -5.88 -2.90
C ASP A 27 0.29 -4.91 -3.06
N ARG A 28 -0.92 -5.30 -2.62
CA ARG A 28 -2.14 -4.47 -2.73
C ARG A 28 -2.24 -3.35 -1.68
N ASN A 29 -1.70 -3.55 -0.48
CA ASN A 29 -1.92 -2.63 0.65
C ASN A 29 -0.65 -1.84 1.02
N LEU A 30 0.46 -2.55 1.25
CA LEU A 30 1.70 -1.93 1.72
C LEU A 30 2.45 -1.27 0.56
N TRP A 31 2.69 -2.03 -0.51
CA TRP A 31 3.49 -1.52 -1.62
C TRP A 31 2.82 -0.33 -2.32
N THR A 32 1.52 -0.39 -2.55
CA THR A 32 0.75 0.74 -3.11
C THR A 32 0.93 2.02 -2.28
N THR A 33 0.78 1.93 -0.96
CA THR A 33 0.99 3.05 -0.03
C THR A 33 2.40 3.63 -0.13
N LEU A 34 3.42 2.77 -0.13
CA LEU A 34 4.82 3.20 -0.22
C LEU A 34 5.11 3.88 -1.57
N TRP A 35 4.62 3.33 -2.68
CA TRP A 35 4.83 3.90 -4.00
C TRP A 35 4.13 5.25 -4.18
N CYS A 36 2.85 5.35 -3.78
CA CYS A 36 2.10 6.60 -3.83
C CYS A 36 2.76 7.68 -2.95
N THR A 37 3.18 7.32 -1.74
CA THR A 37 3.88 8.24 -0.83
C THR A 37 5.22 8.70 -1.41
N ARG A 38 6.03 7.75 -1.91
CA ARG A 38 7.32 8.06 -2.55
C ARG A 38 7.15 8.99 -3.75
N ALA A 39 6.08 8.84 -4.52
CA ALA A 39 5.79 9.70 -5.66
C ALA A 39 5.33 11.10 -5.23
N ALA A 40 4.52 11.21 -4.16
CA ALA A 40 3.94 12.48 -3.73
C ALA A 40 4.87 13.33 -2.85
N ILE A 41 5.71 12.71 -2.01
CA ILE A 41 6.52 13.42 -1.01
C ILE A 41 7.44 14.52 -1.58
N PRO A 42 8.05 14.39 -2.78
CA PRO A 42 8.91 15.47 -3.30
C PRO A 42 8.12 16.75 -3.60
N GLU A 43 6.90 16.64 -4.12
CA GLU A 43 6.04 17.79 -4.40
C GLU A 43 5.52 18.45 -3.12
N MET A 44 5.21 17.63 -2.11
CA MET A 44 4.79 18.14 -0.80
C MET A 44 5.91 18.93 -0.11
N GLN A 45 7.15 18.41 -0.18
CA GLN A 45 8.33 19.09 0.34
C GLN A 45 8.58 20.43 -0.35
N LYS A 46 8.52 20.48 -1.69
CA LYS A 46 8.67 21.72 -2.47
C LYS A 46 7.67 22.80 -2.04
N ARG A 47 6.44 22.39 -1.73
CA ARG A 47 5.33 23.28 -1.35
C ARG A 47 5.27 23.57 0.15
N LYS A 48 6.08 22.91 0.97
CA LYS A 48 6.01 22.91 2.44
C LYS A 48 4.60 22.57 2.95
N TYR A 49 3.87 21.73 2.22
CA TYR A 49 2.50 21.35 2.49
C TYR A 49 2.16 20.03 1.79
N GLY A 50 1.54 19.09 2.50
CA GLY A 50 1.26 17.74 2.01
C GLY A 50 -0.01 17.15 2.58
#